data_AF-A0A447XT75-F1
#
_entry.id   AF-A0A447XT75-F1
#
_cell.length_a   1.000
_cell.length_b   1.000
_cell.length_c   1.000
_cell.angle_alpha   90.00
_cell.angle_beta   90.00
_cell.angle_gamma   90.00
#
_symmetry.space_group_name_H-M   'P 1'
#
loop_
_entity.id
_entity.type
_entity.pdbx_description
1 polymer ?
#
loop_
_entity_poly.entity_id
_entity_poly.type
_entity_poly.pdbx_seq_one_letter_code
_entity_poly.pdbx_strand_id
1 'polypeptide(L)'
;MLIITGPNMGGKSTYMRQTALIALMAYIGSYVPAQKVEIGPIDRIFTRVGAADDLASGRSTFMVEMTETANILHNATEYSLVLMDEIGRGTSTYDGLSLAWACAENLANKIKALTLFATHYFELTQLPEKMEGVANVHLDALEHGDNHCLYAQRAGWRGEQKLRPGGCSSGGRAKRGY
;
A
#
# COMPACT_ATOMS: atom_id res chain seq x y z
N MET A 1 -9.26 -0.16 0.26
CA MET A 1 -7.91 -0.48 -0.26
C MET A 1 -7.00 0.72 -0.14
N LEU A 2 -5.74 0.53 0.25
CA LEU A 2 -4.71 1.57 0.24
C LEU A 2 -3.66 1.25 -0.82
N ILE A 3 -3.45 2.16 -1.77
CA ILE A 3 -2.32 2.12 -2.71
C ILE A 3 -1.12 2.77 -2.03
N ILE A 4 -0.09 1.97 -1.77
CA ILE A 4 1.09 2.37 -1.01
C ILE A 4 2.24 2.61 -1.97
N THR A 5 2.70 3.85 -2.04
CA THR A 5 3.86 4.26 -2.83
C THR A 5 4.98 4.78 -1.94
N GLY A 6 6.20 4.83 -2.46
CA GLY A 6 7.38 5.29 -1.73
C GLY A 6 8.66 4.68 -2.28
N PRO A 7 9.83 5.26 -1.96
CA PRO A 7 11.11 4.74 -2.42
C PRO A 7 11.34 3.28 -1.95
N ASN A 8 12.26 2.59 -2.61
CA ASN A 8 12.80 1.34 -2.08
C ASN A 8 13.40 1.59 -0.70
N MET A 9 13.26 0.61 0.20
CA MET A 9 13.63 0.73 1.62
C MET A 9 12.85 1.80 2.41
N GLY A 10 11.81 2.43 1.81
CA GLY A 10 10.92 3.41 2.45
C GLY A 10 9.92 2.82 3.45
N GLY A 11 10.08 1.57 3.87
CA GLY A 11 9.24 0.94 4.91
C GLY A 11 7.88 0.42 4.43
N LYS A 12 7.62 0.32 3.11
CA LYS A 12 6.35 -0.21 2.56
C LYS A 12 6.04 -1.62 3.07
N SER A 13 6.95 -2.57 2.86
CA SER A 13 6.77 -3.95 3.32
C SER A 13 6.72 -4.04 4.85
N THR A 14 7.47 -3.20 5.57
CA THR A 14 7.39 -3.09 7.05
C THR A 14 6.00 -2.67 7.50
N TYR A 15 5.43 -1.62 6.88
CA TYR A 15 4.09 -1.12 7.18
C TYR A 15 3.00 -2.16 6.90
N MET A 16 3.13 -2.94 5.83
CA MET A 16 2.19 -4.01 5.54
C MET A 16 2.33 -5.16 6.55
N ARG A 17 3.55 -5.66 6.79
CA ARG A 17 3.81 -6.78 7.72
C ARG A 17 3.39 -6.44 9.15
N GLN A 18 3.67 -5.24 9.65
CA GLN A 18 3.22 -4.84 11.00
C GLN A 18 1.68 -4.86 11.11
N THR A 19 0.96 -4.49 10.05
CA THR A 19 -0.51 -4.50 10.05
C THR A 19 -1.05 -5.93 10.16
N ALA A 20 -0.47 -6.86 9.40
CA ALA A 20 -0.81 -8.29 9.51
C ALA A 20 -0.47 -8.86 10.89
N LEU A 21 0.68 -8.49 11.47
CA LEU A 21 1.08 -8.94 12.80
C LEU A 21 0.15 -8.40 13.89
N ILE A 22 -0.23 -7.12 13.84
CA ILE A 22 -1.20 -6.52 14.77
C ILE A 22 -2.54 -7.26 14.68
N ALA A 23 -3.00 -7.55 13.46
CA ALA A 23 -4.23 -8.31 13.25
C ALA A 23 -4.13 -9.70 13.89
N LEU A 24 -3.06 -10.46 13.58
CA LEU A 24 -2.85 -11.79 14.14
C LEU A 24 -2.79 -11.76 15.68
N MET A 25 -2.03 -10.83 16.25
CA MET A 25 -1.89 -10.67 17.70
C MET A 25 -3.23 -10.37 18.40
N ALA A 26 -4.07 -9.54 17.79
CA ALA A 26 -5.41 -9.27 18.30
C ALA A 26 -6.29 -10.53 18.30
N TYR A 27 -6.24 -11.32 17.22
CA TYR A 27 -7.06 -12.52 17.07
C TYR A 27 -6.61 -13.71 17.94
N ILE A 28 -5.35 -13.74 18.40
CA ILE A 28 -4.89 -14.71 19.41
C ILE A 28 -5.16 -14.24 20.85
N GLY A 29 -5.77 -13.07 21.04
CA GLY A 29 -6.06 -12.50 22.36
C GLY A 29 -4.86 -11.85 23.07
N SER A 30 -3.79 -11.54 22.33
CA SER A 30 -2.60 -10.87 22.89
C SER A 30 -2.77 -9.35 22.90
N TYR A 31 -2.00 -8.66 23.75
CA TYR A 31 -1.80 -7.22 23.59
C TYR A 31 -1.08 -6.92 22.27
N VAL A 32 -1.43 -5.80 21.65
CA VAL A 32 -0.90 -5.37 20.36
C VAL A 32 0.05 -4.18 20.53
N PRO A 33 1.10 -4.06 19.69
CA PRO A 33 2.08 -2.98 19.77
C PRO A 33 1.56 -1.68 19.14
N ALA A 34 0.56 -1.07 19.78
CA ALA A 34 -0.02 0.20 19.35
C ALA A 34 -0.67 0.94 20.53
N GLN A 35 -0.75 2.27 20.44
CA GLN A 35 -1.41 3.09 21.47
C GLN A 35 -2.90 2.80 21.59
N LYS A 36 -3.57 2.52 20.45
CA LYS A 36 -4.96 2.08 20.36
C LYS A 36 -5.14 1.26 19.08
N VAL A 37 -5.92 0.19 19.13
CA VAL A 37 -6.32 -0.60 17.96
C VAL A 37 -7.81 -0.87 18.05
N GLU A 38 -8.49 -0.71 16.92
CA GLU A 38 -9.87 -1.12 16.73
C GLU A 38 -9.89 -1.99 15.48
N ILE A 39 -10.28 -3.25 15.62
CA ILE A 39 -10.16 -4.26 14.57
C ILE A 39 -11.52 -4.89 14.29
N GLY A 40 -11.90 -4.93 13.02
CA GLY A 40 -13.11 -5.60 12.56
C GLY A 40 -12.92 -7.11 12.37
N PRO A 41 -13.99 -7.83 11.99
CA PRO A 41 -13.92 -9.25 11.63
C PRO A 41 -12.93 -9.49 10.48
N ILE A 42 -12.01 -10.45 10.65
CA ILE A 42 -11.07 -10.90 9.63
C ILE A 42 -11.17 -12.43 9.52
N ASP A 43 -11.45 -12.92 8.32
CA ASP A 43 -11.57 -14.37 8.08
C ASP A 43 -10.23 -15.02 7.69
N ARG A 44 -9.41 -14.33 6.89
CA ARG A 44 -8.10 -14.79 6.40
C ARG A 44 -7.15 -13.62 6.19
N ILE A 45 -5.86 -13.88 6.39
CA ILE A 45 -4.78 -12.98 6.01
C ILE A 45 -4.06 -13.57 4.81
N PHE A 46 -4.09 -12.86 3.68
CA PHE A 46 -3.38 -13.21 2.46
C PHE A 46 -2.16 -12.32 2.28
N THR A 47 -1.04 -12.92 1.90
CA THR A 47 0.19 -12.18 1.64
C THR A 47 0.81 -12.61 0.32
N ARG A 48 0.94 -11.66 -0.60
CA ARG A 48 1.89 -11.71 -1.71
C ARG A 48 3.00 -10.71 -1.42
N VAL A 49 3.79 -11.00 -0.39
CA VAL A 49 4.98 -10.24 -0.02
C VAL A 49 6.16 -11.13 -0.35
N GLY A 50 7.03 -10.72 -1.28
CA GLY A 50 8.09 -11.56 -1.82
C GLY A 50 8.82 -12.36 -0.73
N ALA A 51 8.73 -13.69 -0.81
CA ALA A 51 9.58 -14.59 -0.05
C ALA A 51 10.97 -14.59 -0.71
N ALA A 52 12.02 -14.61 0.10
CA ALA A 52 13.38 -14.81 -0.39
C ALA A 52 13.42 -16.10 -1.23
N ASP A 53 13.87 -15.95 -2.46
CA ASP A 53 14.22 -16.95 -3.46
C ASP A 53 14.06 -18.43 -3.04
N ASP A 54 12.98 -19.06 -3.49
CA ASP A 54 13.01 -20.51 -3.74
C ASP A 54 13.42 -20.73 -5.21
N LEU A 55 14.68 -20.42 -5.50
CA LEU A 55 15.31 -20.64 -6.81
C LEU A 55 15.43 -22.14 -7.15
N ALA A 56 15.05 -23.05 -6.24
CA ALA A 56 15.26 -24.49 -6.37
C ALA A 56 14.07 -25.26 -6.99
N SER A 57 12.94 -24.60 -7.28
CA SER A 57 11.70 -25.29 -7.69
C SER A 57 11.54 -25.56 -9.20
N GLY A 58 12.49 -25.12 -10.05
CA GLY A 58 12.42 -25.29 -11.51
C GLY A 58 11.26 -24.54 -12.19
N ARG A 59 10.59 -23.64 -11.46
CA ARG A 59 9.46 -22.82 -11.91
C ARG A 59 9.90 -21.37 -12.10
N SER A 60 9.36 -20.68 -13.10
CA SER A 60 9.59 -19.23 -13.27
C SER A 60 9.06 -18.47 -12.04
N THR A 61 9.85 -17.53 -11.53
CA THR A 61 9.47 -16.65 -10.41
C THR A 61 8.17 -15.91 -10.69
N PHE A 62 7.97 -15.47 -11.93
CA PHE A 62 6.74 -14.84 -12.37
C PHE A 62 5.53 -15.79 -12.33
N MET A 63 5.72 -17.07 -12.68
CA MET A 63 4.64 -18.06 -12.59
C MET A 63 4.22 -18.33 -11.14
N VAL A 64 5.19 -18.41 -10.22
CA VAL A 64 4.90 -18.56 -8.78
C VAL A 64 4.13 -17.34 -8.28
N GLU A 65 4.59 -16.14 -8.62
CA GLU A 65 3.92 -14.87 -8.30
C GLU A 65 2.46 -14.84 -8.78
N MET A 66 2.21 -15.24 -10.03
CA MET A 66 0.86 -15.25 -10.60
C MET A 66 -0.01 -16.35 -9.98
N THR A 67 0.55 -17.49 -9.61
CA THR A 67 -0.19 -18.57 -8.94
C THR A 67 -0.62 -18.15 -7.54
N GLU A 68 0.27 -17.50 -6.78
CA GLU A 68 -0.05 -16.93 -5.48
C GLU A 68 -1.13 -15.84 -5.60
N THR A 69 -1.01 -14.95 -6.58
CA THR A 69 -2.02 -13.92 -6.87
C THR A 69 -3.37 -14.54 -7.20
N ALA A 70 -3.41 -15.57 -8.07
CA ALA A 70 -4.64 -16.27 -8.40
C ALA A 70 -5.28 -16.90 -7.16
N ASN A 71 -4.48 -17.52 -6.28
CA ASN A 71 -4.96 -18.08 -5.02
C ASN A 71 -5.61 -17.01 -4.12
N ILE A 72 -5.04 -15.81 -4.05
CA ILE A 72 -5.63 -14.67 -3.31
C ILE A 72 -6.95 -14.28 -3.94
N LEU A 73 -6.98 -14.03 -5.25
CA LEU A 73 -8.19 -13.56 -5.95
C LEU A 73 -9.35 -14.56 -5.92
N HIS A 74 -9.05 -15.87 -5.89
CA HIS A 74 -10.08 -16.90 -5.83
C HIS A 74 -10.66 -17.13 -4.43
N ASN A 75 -9.91 -16.83 -3.38
CA ASN A 75 -10.27 -17.23 -2.01
C ASN A 75 -10.46 -16.06 -1.04
N ALA A 76 -10.08 -14.84 -1.42
CA ALA A 76 -10.34 -13.66 -0.61
C ALA A 76 -11.84 -13.33 -0.57
N THR A 77 -12.28 -12.85 0.59
CA THR A 77 -13.64 -12.36 0.83
C THR A 77 -13.59 -10.89 1.24
N GLU A 78 -14.75 -10.25 1.43
CA GLU A 78 -14.84 -8.88 1.96
C GLU A 78 -14.23 -8.74 3.38
N TYR A 79 -14.14 -9.83 4.13
CA TYR A 79 -13.52 -9.87 5.46
C TYR A 79 -12.03 -10.23 5.43
N SER A 80 -11.45 -10.46 4.25
CA SER A 80 -10.05 -10.84 4.17
C SER A 80 -9.12 -9.63 4.24
N LEU A 81 -8.02 -9.77 4.98
CA LEU A 81 -6.90 -8.82 4.96
C LEU A 81 -5.90 -9.26 3.89
N VAL A 82 -5.65 -8.43 2.88
CA VAL A 82 -4.80 -8.77 1.73
C VAL A 82 -3.60 -7.83 1.65
N LEU A 83 -2.40 -8.38 1.62
CA LEU A 83 -1.15 -7.66 1.44
C LEU A 83 -0.58 -8.00 0.07
N MET A 84 -0.59 -7.04 -0.85
CA MET A 84 0.00 -7.17 -2.19
C MET A 84 1.27 -6.33 -2.27
N ASP A 85 2.42 -6.96 -2.48
CA ASP A 85 3.71 -6.26 -2.63
C ASP A 85 4.25 -6.45 -4.06
N GLU A 86 4.20 -5.36 -4.81
CA GLU A 86 4.99 -5.17 -6.04
C GLU A 86 4.78 -6.24 -7.12
N ILE A 87 3.51 -6.63 -7.31
CA ILE A 87 3.04 -7.52 -8.37
C ILE A 87 3.29 -6.95 -9.77
N GLY A 88 3.60 -7.81 -10.73
CA GLY A 88 3.77 -7.51 -12.15
C GLY A 88 5.21 -7.19 -12.55
N ARG A 89 6.17 -7.14 -11.62
CA ARG A 89 7.56 -6.75 -11.95
C ARG A 89 8.38 -7.83 -12.66
N GLY A 90 7.94 -9.09 -12.63
CA GLY A 90 8.62 -10.20 -13.31
C GLY A 90 8.35 -10.32 -14.82
N THR A 91 7.64 -9.35 -15.42
CA THR A 91 7.27 -9.35 -16.85
C THR A 91 7.47 -7.96 -17.49
N SER A 92 7.05 -7.78 -18.75
CA SER A 92 7.12 -6.50 -19.44
C SER A 92 6.39 -5.40 -18.67
N THR A 93 6.87 -4.16 -18.71
CA THR A 93 6.33 -3.06 -17.90
C THR A 93 4.84 -2.85 -18.11
N TYR A 94 4.37 -2.90 -19.36
CA TYR A 94 2.96 -2.70 -19.69
C TYR A 94 2.09 -3.89 -19.30
N ASP A 95 2.58 -5.12 -19.47
CA ASP A 95 1.85 -6.32 -19.05
C ASP A 95 1.74 -6.37 -17.52
N GLY A 96 2.84 -6.05 -16.83
CA GLY A 96 2.92 -5.98 -15.38
C GLY A 96 1.99 -4.92 -14.79
N LEU A 97 1.98 -3.72 -15.38
CA LEU A 97 1.04 -2.66 -15.02
C LEU A 97 -0.42 -3.10 -15.23
N SER A 98 -0.72 -3.71 -16.38
CA SER A 98 -2.08 -4.17 -16.72
C SER A 98 -2.57 -5.24 -15.73
N LEU A 99 -1.69 -6.18 -15.36
CA LEU A 99 -1.98 -7.20 -14.35
C LEU A 99 -2.20 -6.58 -12.97
N ALA A 100 -1.32 -5.68 -12.53
CA ALA A 100 -1.44 -5.00 -11.25
C ALA A 100 -2.75 -4.20 -11.17
N TRP A 101 -3.09 -3.47 -12.23
CA TRP A 101 -4.34 -2.71 -12.34
C TRP A 101 -5.56 -3.61 -12.24
N ALA A 102 -5.62 -4.67 -13.05
CA ALA A 102 -6.76 -5.60 -13.07
C ALA A 102 -6.94 -6.32 -11.72
N CYS A 103 -5.83 -6.70 -11.06
CA CYS A 103 -5.88 -7.30 -9.74
C CYS A 103 -6.38 -6.32 -8.68
N ALA A 104 -5.89 -5.07 -8.69
CA ALA A 104 -6.35 -4.03 -7.79
C ALA A 104 -7.85 -3.74 -7.99
N GLU A 105 -8.30 -3.64 -9.24
CA GLU A 105 -9.71 -3.46 -9.56
C GLU A 105 -10.59 -4.60 -9.04
N ASN A 106 -10.16 -5.85 -9.23
CA ASN A 106 -10.91 -7.02 -8.76
C ASN A 106 -11.02 -7.02 -7.22
N LEU A 107 -9.91 -6.78 -6.52
CA LEU A 107 -9.87 -6.70 -5.07
C LEU A 107 -10.72 -5.54 -4.52
N ALA A 108 -10.73 -4.39 -5.18
CA ALA A 108 -11.46 -3.20 -4.73
C ALA A 108 -12.96 -3.28 -5.03
N ASN A 109 -13.34 -3.61 -6.26
CA ASN A 109 -14.73 -3.49 -6.72
C ASN A 109 -15.55 -4.78 -6.57
N LYS A 110 -14.93 -5.95 -6.79
CA LYS A 110 -15.62 -7.24 -6.74
C LYS A 110 -15.54 -7.88 -5.37
N ILE A 111 -14.32 -8.10 -4.87
CA ILE A 111 -14.08 -8.81 -3.62
C ILE A 111 -14.32 -7.90 -2.41
N LYS A 112 -13.93 -6.62 -2.53
CA LYS A 112 -14.03 -5.60 -1.47
C LYS A 112 -13.24 -5.95 -0.21
N ALA A 113 -12.12 -6.66 -0.37
CA ALA A 113 -11.23 -7.04 0.72
C ALA A 113 -10.50 -5.83 1.33
N LEU A 114 -10.07 -5.97 2.58
CA LEU A 114 -9.18 -5.02 3.25
C LEU A 114 -7.76 -5.13 2.67
N THR A 115 -7.50 -4.40 1.58
CA THR A 115 -6.24 -4.54 0.83
C THR A 115 -5.24 -3.42 1.12
N LEU A 116 -4.00 -3.80 1.42
CA LEU A 116 -2.80 -2.97 1.33
C LEU A 116 -2.03 -3.35 0.07
N PHE A 117 -1.88 -2.40 -0.87
CA PHE A 117 -1.30 -2.66 -2.19
C PHE A 117 -0.07 -1.78 -2.40
N ALA A 118 1.12 -2.31 -2.15
CA ALA A 118 2.37 -1.63 -2.40
C ALA A 118 2.81 -1.80 -3.86
N THR A 119 3.20 -0.71 -4.52
CA THR A 119 3.57 -0.72 -5.93
C THR A 119 4.63 0.33 -6.27
N HIS A 120 5.35 0.06 -7.37
CA HIS A 120 6.22 1.04 -8.05
C HIS A 120 5.56 1.68 -9.26
N TYR A 121 4.44 1.11 -9.74
CA TYR A 121 3.69 1.67 -10.84
C TYR A 121 2.95 2.92 -10.36
N PHE A 122 3.47 4.07 -10.76
CA PHE A 122 2.91 5.35 -10.38
C PHE A 122 1.49 5.54 -10.95
N GLU A 123 1.22 4.91 -12.09
CA GLU A 123 -0.08 4.92 -12.77
C GLU A 123 -1.21 4.41 -11.87
N LEU A 124 -0.95 3.46 -10.96
CA LEU A 124 -1.94 2.95 -10.01
C LEU A 124 -2.42 4.01 -9.01
N THR A 125 -1.71 5.13 -8.85
CA THR A 125 -2.17 6.24 -7.99
C THR A 125 -3.40 6.97 -8.54
N GLN A 126 -3.79 6.68 -9.78
CA GLN A 126 -5.04 7.19 -10.37
C GLN A 126 -6.27 6.36 -9.97
N LEU A 127 -6.10 5.20 -9.33
CA LEU A 127 -7.21 4.32 -8.94
C LEU A 127 -8.22 4.98 -7.98
N PRO A 128 -7.82 5.79 -6.97
CA PRO A 128 -8.77 6.50 -6.10
C PRO A 128 -9.76 7.41 -6.84
N GLU A 129 -9.39 7.96 -8.00
CA GLU A 129 -10.28 8.79 -8.80
C GLU A 129 -11.34 7.97 -9.55
N LYS A 130 -11.09 6.66 -9.71
CA LYS A 130 -11.90 5.74 -10.54
C LYS A 130 -12.70 4.74 -9.71
N MET A 131 -12.32 4.50 -8.45
CA MET A 131 -12.86 3.42 -7.64
C MET A 131 -13.12 3.91 -6.21
N GLU A 132 -14.36 3.74 -5.75
CA GLU A 132 -14.73 4.04 -4.36
C GLU A 132 -13.99 3.12 -3.39
N GLY A 133 -13.63 3.64 -2.22
CA GLY A 133 -12.94 2.86 -1.18
C GLY A 133 -11.47 2.58 -1.47
N VAL A 134 -10.88 3.19 -2.52
CA VAL A 134 -9.43 3.18 -2.78
C VAL A 134 -8.83 4.52 -2.39
N ALA A 135 -7.69 4.51 -1.70
CA ALA A 135 -6.98 5.75 -1.30
C ALA A 135 -5.47 5.61 -1.46
N ASN A 136 -4.79 6.72 -1.75
CA ASN A 136 -3.34 6.78 -1.84
C ASN A 136 -2.69 7.04 -0.49
N VAL A 137 -1.64 6.29 -0.21
CA VAL A 137 -0.73 6.50 0.92
C VAL A 137 0.70 6.56 0.38
N HIS A 138 1.45 7.55 0.85
CA HIS A 138 2.86 7.67 0.52
C HIS A 138 3.72 7.51 1.78
N LEU A 139 4.69 6.60 1.71
CA LEU A 139 5.72 6.45 2.71
C LEU A 139 6.95 7.22 2.26
N ASP A 140 7.31 8.25 3.03
CA ASP A 140 8.56 8.98 2.85
C ASP A 140 9.65 8.38 3.74
N ALA A 141 10.84 8.24 3.17
CA ALA A 141 12.08 8.09 3.93
C ALA A 141 12.79 9.45 3.93
N LEU A 142 12.94 10.06 5.10
CA LEU A 142 13.85 11.20 5.26
C LEU A 142 15.19 10.65 5.69
N GLU A 143 16.22 10.87 4.88
CA GLU A 143 17.61 10.64 5.29
C GLU A 143 17.99 11.75 6.28
N HIS A 144 18.25 11.35 7.53
CA HIS A 144 18.94 12.16 8.51
C HIS A 144 20.39 11.65 8.58
N GLY A 145 21.37 12.56 8.71
CA GLY A 145 22.80 12.31 8.48
C GLY A 145 23.37 10.95 8.93
N ASP A 146 24.37 10.48 8.19
CA ASP A 146 25.04 9.16 8.28
C ASP A 146 24.11 8.01 8.73
N ASN A 147 23.36 7.48 7.74
CA ASN A 147 22.65 6.19 7.74
C ASN A 147 21.33 6.06 8.53
N HIS A 148 20.66 7.14 8.94
CA HIS A 148 19.34 7.03 9.59
C HIS A 148 18.18 7.42 8.66
N CYS A 149 17.38 6.43 8.25
CA CYS A 149 16.12 6.65 7.53
C CYS A 149 14.95 6.79 8.51
N LEU A 150 14.27 7.94 8.51
CA LEU A 150 13.02 8.16 9.24
C LEU A 150 11.82 7.85 8.35
N TYR A 151 10.91 6.99 8.83
CA TYR A 151 9.70 6.59 8.12
C TYR A 151 8.50 7.46 8.52
N ALA A 152 7.85 8.09 7.56
CA ALA A 152 6.62 8.83 7.77
C ALA A 152 5.55 8.42 6.76
N GLN A 153 4.38 8.03 7.27
CA GLN A 153 3.19 7.80 6.44
C GLN A 153 2.46 9.12 6.23
N ARG A 154 2.12 9.44 4.99
CA ARG A 154 1.28 10.60 4.64
C ARG A 154 0.07 10.15 3.82
N ALA A 155 -1.07 10.75 4.09
CA ALA A 155 -2.25 10.62 3.23
C ALA A 155 -2.04 11.43 1.94
N GLY A 156 -2.45 10.86 0.80
CA GLY A 156 -2.29 11.48 -0.52
C GLY A 156 -0.92 11.22 -1.15
N TRP A 157 -0.79 11.59 -2.43
CA TRP A 157 0.47 11.48 -3.18
C TRP A 157 1.14 12.84 -3.38
N ARG A 158 2.48 12.87 -3.38
CA ARG A 158 3.28 14.11 -3.30
C ARG A 158 3.05 15.10 -4.46
N GLY A 159 2.63 14.66 -5.65
CA GLY A 159 2.39 15.58 -6.77
C GLY A 159 1.02 16.28 -6.74
N GLU A 160 0.06 15.87 -5.90
CA GLU A 160 -1.14 16.70 -5.63
C GLU A 160 -0.76 17.99 -4.90
N GLN A 161 0.35 18.00 -4.15
CA GLN A 161 0.81 19.19 -3.42
C GLN A 161 1.46 20.25 -4.33
N LYS A 162 1.83 19.91 -5.59
CA LYS A 162 2.37 20.87 -6.57
C LYS A 162 1.30 21.57 -7.42
N LEU A 163 0.04 21.10 -7.40
CA LEU A 163 -1.03 21.57 -8.28
C LEU A 163 -2.05 22.51 -7.63
N ARG A 164 -1.85 22.91 -6.37
CA ARG A 164 -2.61 24.06 -5.81
C ARG A 164 -1.90 25.35 -6.21
N PRO A 165 -2.46 26.19 -7.10
CA PRO A 165 -1.92 27.52 -7.29
C PRO A 165 -2.09 28.26 -5.96
N GLY A 166 -0.96 28.60 -5.33
CA GLY A 166 -0.94 29.49 -4.18
C GLY A 166 -1.48 30.84 -4.62
N GLY A 167 -2.79 31.03 -4.47
CA GLY A 167 -3.46 32.31 -4.55
C GLY A 167 -2.92 33.19 -3.43
N CYS A 168 -1.94 34.02 -3.76
CA CYS A 168 -1.51 35.12 -2.94
C CYS A 168 -2.64 36.17 -2.96
N SER A 169 -3.60 36.05 -2.04
CA SER A 169 -4.56 37.13 -1.77
C SER A 169 -3.95 38.09 -0.77
N SER A 170 -3.47 39.20 -1.30
CA SER A 170 -3.24 40.45 -0.58
C SER A 170 -4.55 40.89 0.10
N GLY A 171 -4.54 40.97 1.43
CA GLY A 171 -5.68 41.38 2.24
C GLY A 171 -5.20 41.97 3.55
N GLY A 172 -5.16 43.29 3.62
CA GLY A 172 -4.47 44.03 4.67
C GLY A 172 -5.08 43.93 6.07
N ARG A 173 -4.24 44.14 7.08
CA ARG A 173 -4.65 44.83 8.31
C ARG A 173 -3.46 45.49 8.97
N ALA A 174 -3.48 46.81 8.93
CA ALA A 174 -2.66 47.67 9.76
C ALA A 174 -2.93 47.38 11.25
N LYS A 175 -1.87 47.30 12.05
CA LYS A 175 -1.91 47.66 13.47
C LYS A 175 -0.72 48.56 13.79
N ARG A 176 -1.02 49.85 13.95
CA ARG A 176 -0.32 50.76 14.87
C ARG A 176 -0.45 50.13 16.27
N GLY A 177 0.56 50.05 17.12
CA GLY A 177 1.36 51.17 17.60
C GLY A 177 0.73 51.68 18.90
N TYR A 178 1.17 51.11 20.03
CA TYR A 178 1.48 51.76 21.31
C TYR A 178 2.45 50.85 22.04
#